data_AF-A0A974DU62-F1
#
_entry.id   AF-A0A974DU62-F1
#
_cell.length_a   1.000
_cell.length_b   1.000
_cell.length_c   1.000
_cell.angle_alpha   90.00
_cell.angle_beta   90.00
_cell.angle_gamma   90.00
#
_symmetry.space_group_name_H-M   'P 1'
#
loop_
_entity.id
_entity.type
_entity.pdbx_description
1 polymer ?
#
loop_
_entity_poly.entity_id
_entity_poly.type
_entity_poly.pdbx_seq_one_letter_code
_entity_poly.pdbx_strand_id
1 'polypeptide(L)'
;MRRLMVLLLAISMNYADERGKPYQKDKVCQELQILGKDKFSSIALIMNSRKYSNATFEEIGHLVTAIVSLAETCCAKEAAADCYDKKANALSAQSCDPKSPFPKHPGVERCCVHKGLERKLCLADLKQPPKEFPTYTEPSNEKLCESFKENAQVFSSRFLYDYSSNYAQTPFLVVVNSTEKYLKMIIECCTKPRQTQCFLKQRLQIRPVHLLTVMSNRLCGRYNSYGEENFKIGASIRLSQKIPSAELKEVMPLVEQCGKILAKCCNTLTDDCMENELSVHVQQICKKFSSKEAKVAECCKKSSIEILLCLYSLPSAEPVQLPTLHWPSSDQLCKKGKNQEIIKYILELARRNTKMPILFINKLHDSFAELVNGCCFSQTPDVCLESKKSQLNEEMNRYISQATELCADYHKYPFLEFKEKLSKALSRKVPKLSTSQVEEMVEARSSLASTCCLINAPPVYCREMINKFLNNICLQESCLLQ
;
A
#
# COMPACT_ATOMS: atom_id res chain seq x y z
N MET A 1 21.60 26.89 -13.73
CA MET A 1 21.98 26.71 -12.31
C MET A 1 20.93 25.90 -11.56
N ARG A 2 20.61 24.69 -12.05
CA ARG A 2 19.57 23.79 -11.54
C ARG A 2 20.06 22.37 -11.79
N ARG A 3 20.83 21.84 -10.86
CA ARG A 3 21.31 20.45 -10.73
C ARG A 3 22.34 20.44 -9.58
N LEU A 4 21.98 21.00 -8.42
CA LEU A 4 22.62 20.52 -7.19
C LEU A 4 21.79 19.31 -6.80
N MET A 5 22.33 18.13 -7.13
CA MET A 5 21.86 16.88 -6.57
C MET A 5 21.71 17.09 -5.06
N VAL A 6 20.49 16.88 -4.55
CA VAL A 6 20.27 16.64 -3.13
C VAL A 6 21.05 15.37 -2.81
N LEU A 7 22.31 15.54 -2.42
CA LEU A 7 23.20 14.47 -2.03
C LEU A 7 22.62 13.88 -0.74
N LEU A 8 21.99 12.71 -0.91
CA LEU A 8 21.88 11.60 0.03
C LEU A 8 20.96 11.74 1.26
N LEU A 9 19.66 12.02 1.11
CA LEU A 9 18.69 11.70 2.18
C LEU A 9 17.87 10.45 1.91
N ALA A 10 18.49 9.30 2.17
CA ALA A 10 17.87 8.07 2.66
C ALA A 10 19.02 7.14 3.04
N ILE A 11 19.52 7.34 4.24
CA ILE A 11 19.84 6.17 5.04
C ILE A 11 18.91 6.30 6.24
N SER A 12 17.69 5.79 6.07
CA SER A 12 17.21 4.87 7.09
C SER A 12 18.39 3.94 7.36
N MET A 13 19.07 4.10 8.48
CA MET A 13 19.04 3.16 9.60
C MET A 13 19.08 1.63 9.29
N ASN A 14 18.84 1.17 8.07
CA ASN A 14 18.88 -0.20 7.56
C ASN A 14 20.15 -0.53 6.73
N TYR A 15 21.04 0.43 6.49
CA TYR A 15 22.35 0.20 5.84
C TYR A 15 23.49 0.79 6.67
N ALA A 16 23.48 0.46 7.95
CA ALA A 16 24.52 0.85 8.91
C ALA A 16 25.58 -0.25 9.12
N ASP A 17 25.73 -1.20 8.18
CA ASP A 17 26.66 -2.32 8.36
C ASP A 17 28.12 -2.01 8.00
N GLU A 18 28.47 -0.90 7.35
CA GLU A 18 29.86 -0.75 6.86
C GLU A 18 30.54 0.63 6.98
N ARG A 19 29.94 1.68 7.57
CA ARG A 19 30.60 3.00 7.62
C ARG A 19 30.49 3.64 9.00
N GLY A 20 31.64 3.76 9.68
CA GLY A 20 31.75 4.11 11.10
C GLY A 20 31.18 5.47 11.53
N LYS A 21 31.15 5.69 12.85
CA LYS A 21 30.57 6.85 13.57
C LYS A 21 30.85 8.24 12.97
N PRO A 22 32.06 8.56 12.44
CA PRO A 22 32.33 9.89 11.85
C PRO A 22 31.42 10.19 10.64
N TYR A 23 31.07 9.18 9.85
CA TYR A 23 30.33 9.34 8.60
C TYR A 23 28.93 9.93 8.79
N GLN A 24 28.22 9.53 9.85
CA GLN A 24 26.85 9.97 10.07
C GLN A 24 26.78 11.43 10.55
N LYS A 25 27.72 11.84 11.42
CA LYS A 25 27.86 13.25 11.84
C LYS A 25 28.17 14.14 10.65
N ASP A 26 29.22 13.80 9.89
CA ASP A 26 29.70 14.62 8.78
C ASP A 26 28.61 14.86 7.74
N LYS A 27 27.83 13.82 7.46
CA LYS A 27 26.69 13.89 6.54
C LYS A 27 25.59 14.84 7.03
N VAL A 28 25.15 14.71 8.29
CA VAL A 28 24.13 15.60 8.86
C VAL A 28 24.61 17.06 8.87
N CYS A 29 25.89 17.28 9.19
CA CYS A 29 26.47 18.62 9.19
C CYS A 29 26.58 19.21 7.78
N GLN A 30 26.98 18.40 6.80
CA GLN A 30 27.01 18.80 5.40
C GLN A 30 25.59 19.14 4.89
N GLU A 31 24.59 18.33 5.22
CA GLU A 31 23.19 18.59 4.85
C GLU A 31 22.67 19.87 5.49
N LEU A 32 22.90 20.08 6.79
CA LEU A 32 22.50 21.31 7.48
C LEU A 32 23.18 22.54 6.86
N GLN A 33 24.46 22.42 6.50
CA GLN A 33 25.22 23.50 5.86
C GLN A 33 24.69 23.83 4.44
N ILE A 34 24.37 22.81 3.64
CA ILE A 34 23.90 22.99 2.26
C ILE A 34 22.46 23.50 2.22
N LEU A 35 21.58 22.94 3.06
CA LEU A 35 20.15 23.23 3.03
C LEU A 35 19.79 24.47 3.84
N GLY A 36 20.56 24.78 4.88
CA GLY A 36 20.16 25.71 5.92
C GLY A 36 19.09 25.12 6.85
N LYS A 37 18.91 25.76 8.01
CA LYS A 37 18.05 25.27 9.11
C LYS A 37 16.62 25.00 8.68
N ASP A 38 15.98 25.94 8.00
CA ASP A 38 14.54 25.86 7.70
C ASP A 38 14.23 24.73 6.72
N LYS A 39 15.07 24.56 5.70
CA LYS A 39 14.91 23.48 4.73
C LYS A 39 15.29 22.14 5.34
N PHE A 40 16.34 22.08 6.17
CA PHE A 40 16.70 20.89 6.94
C PHE A 40 15.53 20.45 7.85
N SER A 41 14.91 21.39 8.57
CA SER A 41 13.73 21.14 9.41
C SER A 41 12.53 20.62 8.59
N SER A 42 12.23 21.26 7.45
CA SER A 42 11.15 20.83 6.55
C SER A 42 11.36 19.40 6.02
N ILE A 43 12.62 19.06 5.70
CA ILE A 43 12.99 17.73 5.22
C ILE A 43 12.92 16.70 6.36
N ALA A 44 13.39 17.04 7.56
CA ALA A 44 13.23 16.22 8.75
C ALA A 44 11.75 15.98 9.07
N LEU A 45 10.89 16.98 8.89
CA LEU A 45 9.45 16.87 9.06
C LEU A 45 8.83 15.87 8.08
N ILE A 46 9.12 15.98 6.77
CA ILE A 46 8.66 15.02 5.75
C ILE A 46 9.14 13.60 6.11
N MET A 47 10.43 13.44 6.39
CA MET A 47 11.04 12.14 6.65
C MET A 47 10.42 11.45 7.88
N ASN A 48 10.26 12.18 8.99
CA ASN A 48 9.70 11.61 10.22
C ASN A 48 8.19 11.40 10.14
N SER A 49 7.45 12.25 9.41
CA SER A 49 6.02 12.02 9.13
C SER A 49 5.80 10.74 8.32
N ARG A 50 6.69 10.44 7.36
CA ARG A 50 6.65 9.16 6.63
C ARG A 50 7.02 7.97 7.53
N LYS A 51 8.08 8.12 8.34
CA LYS A 51 8.54 7.06 9.25
C LYS A 51 7.47 6.71 10.28
N TYR A 52 6.85 7.72 10.89
CA TYR A 52 5.81 7.57 11.91
C TYR A 52 4.46 8.01 11.36
N SER A 53 3.98 7.38 10.28
CA SER A 53 2.76 7.76 9.54
C SER A 53 1.46 7.79 10.34
N ASN A 54 1.44 7.22 11.54
CA ASN A 54 0.29 7.20 12.45
C ASN A 54 0.45 8.17 13.64
N ALA A 55 1.58 8.87 13.75
CA ALA A 55 1.83 9.83 14.82
C ALA A 55 1.07 11.13 14.59
N THR A 56 0.83 11.86 15.67
CA THR A 56 0.24 13.20 15.67
C THR A 56 1.23 14.26 15.16
N PHE A 57 0.70 15.42 14.78
CA PHE A 57 1.54 16.54 14.35
C PHE A 57 2.45 17.02 15.49
N GLU A 58 1.93 17.04 16.73
CA GLU A 58 2.66 17.45 17.92
C GLU A 58 3.84 16.51 18.22
N GLU A 59 3.62 15.19 18.21
CA GLU A 59 4.69 14.21 18.44
C GLU A 59 5.81 14.32 17.40
N ILE A 60 5.44 14.44 16.11
CA ILE A 60 6.41 14.66 15.03
C ILE A 60 7.15 15.98 15.25
N GLY A 61 6.46 17.04 15.64
CA GLY A 61 7.05 18.35 15.94
C GLY A 61 8.13 18.24 17.01
N HIS A 62 7.83 17.59 18.14
CA HIS A 62 8.80 17.36 19.21
C HIS A 62 10.05 16.61 18.72
N LEU A 63 9.86 15.55 17.92
CA LEU A 63 10.97 14.78 17.36
C LEU A 63 11.82 15.61 16.40
N VAL A 64 11.19 16.38 15.50
CA VAL A 64 11.90 17.23 14.54
C VAL A 64 12.70 18.32 15.26
N THR A 65 12.12 18.98 16.27
CA THR A 65 12.83 19.97 17.09
C THR A 65 14.07 19.35 17.75
N ALA A 66 13.95 18.12 18.28
CA ALA A 66 15.08 17.42 18.88
C ALA A 66 16.18 17.07 17.87
N ILE A 67 15.82 16.64 16.66
CA ILE A 67 16.75 16.34 15.57
C ILE A 67 17.48 17.62 15.10
N VAL A 68 16.75 18.71 14.88
CA VAL A 68 17.33 20.00 14.45
C VAL A 68 18.26 20.53 15.53
N SER A 69 17.86 20.51 16.81
CA SER A 69 18.70 20.94 17.93
C SER A 69 19.99 20.12 18.05
N LEU A 70 19.91 18.80 17.85
CA LEU A 70 21.08 17.93 17.81
C LEU A 70 22.03 18.35 16.70
N ALA A 71 21.51 18.54 15.48
CA ALA A 71 22.31 18.93 14.32
C ALA A 71 22.99 20.30 14.54
N GLU A 72 22.24 21.32 14.96
CA GLU A 72 22.78 22.65 15.24
C GLU A 72 23.89 22.61 16.30
N THR A 73 23.67 21.85 17.39
CA THR A 73 24.66 21.77 18.47
C THR A 73 25.92 21.04 18.03
N CYS A 74 25.77 19.87 17.40
CA CYS A 74 26.90 18.98 17.15
C CYS A 74 27.66 19.29 15.86
N CYS A 75 27.12 20.15 15.01
CA CYS A 75 27.78 20.66 13.80
C CYS A 75 28.44 22.03 14.00
N ALA A 76 28.32 22.62 15.20
CA ALA A 76 29.07 23.81 15.57
C ALA A 76 30.59 23.53 15.57
N LYS A 77 31.39 24.56 15.26
CA LYS A 77 32.86 24.42 15.16
C LYS A 77 33.50 23.98 16.48
N GLU A 78 32.97 24.44 17.61
CA GLU A 78 33.47 24.08 18.94
C GLU A 78 32.86 22.77 19.50
N ALA A 79 32.06 22.03 18.72
CA ALA A 79 31.40 20.83 19.22
C ALA A 79 32.41 19.70 19.49
N ALA A 80 32.25 19.03 20.64
CA ALA A 80 33.04 17.86 20.98
C ALA A 80 32.97 16.76 19.90
N ALA A 81 34.05 16.00 19.75
CA ALA A 81 34.14 14.93 18.74
C ALA A 81 33.00 13.89 18.88
N ASP A 82 32.61 13.57 20.11
CA ASP A 82 31.58 12.59 20.44
C ASP A 82 30.17 13.20 20.66
N CYS A 83 29.98 14.49 20.38
CA CYS A 83 28.71 15.20 20.59
C CYS A 83 27.54 14.46 19.92
N TYR A 84 27.69 14.13 18.63
CA TYR A 84 26.63 13.53 17.84
C TYR A 84 26.22 12.17 18.41
N ASP A 85 27.20 11.32 18.74
CA ASP A 85 26.94 9.99 19.29
C ASP A 85 26.24 10.06 20.65
N LYS A 86 26.73 10.92 21.56
CA LYS A 86 26.13 11.14 22.88
C LYS A 86 24.69 11.62 22.76
N LYS A 87 24.43 12.67 21.97
CA LYS A 87 23.08 13.20 21.78
C LYS A 87 22.16 12.21 21.05
N ALA A 88 22.64 11.51 20.03
CA ALA A 88 21.84 10.52 19.31
C ALA A 88 21.49 9.31 20.20
N ASN A 89 22.42 8.87 21.05
CA ASN A 89 22.15 7.84 22.08
C ASN A 89 21.11 8.34 23.09
N ALA A 90 21.21 9.59 23.54
CA ALA A 90 20.24 10.20 24.45
C ALA A 90 18.84 10.28 23.82
N LEU A 91 18.72 10.70 22.56
CA LEU A 91 17.44 10.71 21.83
C LEU A 91 16.86 9.29 21.70
N SER A 92 17.69 8.30 21.39
CA SER A 92 17.27 6.89 21.30
C SER A 92 16.85 6.32 22.66
N ALA A 93 17.42 6.81 23.76
CA ALA A 93 16.98 6.46 25.10
C ALA A 93 15.67 7.16 25.47
N GLN A 94 15.54 8.44 25.11
CA GLN A 94 14.32 9.21 25.30
C GLN A 94 13.14 8.63 24.51
N SER A 95 13.34 8.09 23.30
CA SER A 95 12.26 7.42 22.55
C SER A 95 11.73 6.15 23.23
N CYS A 96 12.53 5.56 24.13
CA CYS A 96 12.14 4.40 24.92
C CYS A 96 11.41 4.75 26.22
N ASP A 97 11.42 6.01 26.64
CA ASP A 97 10.68 6.44 27.83
C ASP A 97 9.16 6.35 27.57
N PRO A 98 8.38 5.66 28.42
CA PRO A 98 6.92 5.66 28.35
C PRO A 98 6.31 7.07 28.28
N LYS A 99 6.90 8.05 28.97
CA LYS A 99 6.45 9.45 29.05
C LYS A 99 7.03 10.35 27.96
N SER A 100 7.79 9.79 27.03
CA SER A 100 8.37 10.55 25.92
C SER A 100 7.29 11.20 25.07
N PRO A 101 7.46 12.48 24.65
CA PRO A 101 6.58 13.12 23.69
C PRO A 101 6.85 12.68 22.24
N PHE A 102 7.79 11.76 22.02
CA PHE A 102 8.14 11.28 20.69
C PHE A 102 7.19 10.17 20.22
N PRO A 103 6.96 10.09 18.90
CA PRO A 103 6.15 9.04 18.32
C PRO A 103 6.82 7.67 18.48
N LYS A 104 6.00 6.62 18.57
CA LYS A 104 6.45 5.24 18.74
C LYS A 104 6.01 4.35 17.59
N HIS A 105 6.82 3.36 17.28
CA HIS A 105 6.44 2.27 16.40
C HIS A 105 5.83 1.11 17.20
N PRO A 106 4.92 0.31 16.62
CA PRO A 106 4.60 -1.00 17.15
C PRO A 106 5.89 -1.84 17.32
N GLY A 107 6.06 -2.49 18.48
CA GLY A 107 7.25 -3.30 18.75
C GLY A 107 8.43 -2.54 19.37
N VAL A 108 8.29 -1.24 19.66
CA VAL A 108 9.37 -0.40 20.23
C VAL A 108 9.92 -0.96 21.53
N GLU A 109 9.08 -1.60 22.34
CA GLU A 109 9.45 -2.23 23.61
C GLU A 109 10.53 -3.31 23.44
N ARG A 110 10.48 -4.06 22.34
CA ARG A 110 11.48 -5.09 22.01
C ARG A 110 12.84 -4.48 21.69
N CYS A 111 12.87 -3.25 21.19
CA CYS A 111 14.11 -2.54 20.94
C CYS A 111 14.68 -1.86 22.19
N CYS A 112 13.80 -1.48 23.12
CA CYS A 112 14.18 -0.71 24.30
C CYS A 112 14.89 -1.52 25.39
N VAL A 113 14.84 -2.86 25.32
CA VAL A 113 15.65 -3.74 26.18
C VAL A 113 17.15 -3.66 25.84
N HIS A 114 17.49 -3.39 24.58
CA HIS A 114 18.86 -3.25 24.11
C HIS A 114 19.47 -1.91 24.50
N LYS A 115 20.79 -1.74 24.35
CA LYS A 115 21.50 -0.48 24.63
C LYS A 115 22.42 -0.09 23.46
N GLY A 116 22.87 1.16 23.44
CA GLY A 116 23.88 1.64 22.48
C GLY A 116 23.49 1.41 21.02
N LEU A 117 24.40 0.80 20.25
CA LEU A 117 24.23 0.55 18.81
C LEU A 117 23.10 -0.44 18.51
N GLU A 118 22.98 -1.51 19.29
CA GLU A 118 21.95 -2.53 19.09
C GLU A 118 20.54 -1.94 19.22
N ARG A 119 20.31 -1.08 20.22
CA ARG A 119 19.06 -0.30 20.33
C ARG A 119 18.82 0.55 19.09
N LYS A 120 19.83 1.28 18.61
CA LYS A 120 19.72 2.14 17.42
C LYS A 120 19.34 1.33 16.19
N LEU A 121 19.99 0.19 15.95
CA LEU A 121 19.73 -0.71 14.82
C LEU A 121 18.37 -1.41 14.92
N CYS A 122 17.88 -1.68 16.12
CA CYS A 122 16.52 -2.19 16.29
C CYS A 122 15.47 -1.10 16.00
N LEU A 123 15.57 0.08 16.62
CA LEU A 123 14.66 1.22 16.41
C LEU A 123 14.65 1.72 14.95
N ALA A 124 15.78 1.52 14.28
CA ALA A 124 16.01 1.74 12.88
C ALA A 124 15.08 0.92 11.97
N ASP A 125 15.01 -0.39 12.23
CA ASP A 125 14.31 -1.37 11.40
C ASP A 125 12.80 -1.41 11.68
N LEU A 126 12.34 -0.82 12.79
CA LEU A 126 10.92 -0.67 13.06
C LEU A 126 10.22 0.13 11.94
N LYS A 127 9.11 -0.43 11.46
CA LYS A 127 8.28 0.13 10.39
C LYS A 127 6.87 0.38 10.91
N GLN A 128 6.23 1.46 10.44
CA GLN A 128 4.78 1.57 10.56
C GLN A 128 4.11 0.68 9.50
N PRO A 129 2.99 0.03 9.83
CA PRO A 129 2.17 -0.60 8.81
C PRO A 129 1.69 0.47 7.82
N PRO A 130 1.61 0.15 6.51
CA PRO A 130 1.12 1.11 5.53
C PRO A 130 -0.29 1.59 5.86
N LYS A 131 -0.51 2.90 5.69
CA LYS A 131 -1.84 3.50 5.83
C LYS A 131 -2.68 3.16 4.61
N GLU A 132 -3.49 2.11 4.71
CA GLU A 132 -4.35 1.64 3.62
C GLU A 132 -5.50 2.60 3.29
N PHE A 133 -5.84 3.48 4.24
CA PHE A 133 -6.86 4.51 4.13
C PHE A 133 -6.25 5.91 4.31
N PRO A 134 -5.69 6.51 3.25
CA PRO A 134 -5.28 7.91 3.29
C PRO A 134 -6.46 8.81 3.63
N THR A 135 -6.28 9.72 4.57
CA THR A 135 -7.29 10.66 5.08
C THR A 135 -7.03 12.10 4.62
N TYR A 136 -5.97 12.33 3.83
CA TYR A 136 -5.67 13.65 3.29
C TYR A 136 -6.75 14.07 2.29
N THR A 137 -7.41 15.18 2.59
CA THR A 137 -8.37 15.83 1.70
C THR A 137 -7.96 17.28 1.55
N GLU A 138 -7.77 17.73 0.31
CA GLU A 138 -7.42 19.12 0.02
C GLU A 138 -8.60 20.05 0.36
N PRO A 139 -8.41 21.09 1.20
CA PRO A 139 -9.44 22.10 1.45
C PRO A 139 -9.80 22.93 0.21
N SER A 140 -10.87 23.73 0.31
CA SER A 140 -11.22 24.68 -0.75
C SER A 140 -10.14 25.74 -0.95
N ASN A 141 -10.10 26.37 -2.12
CA ASN A 141 -9.11 27.40 -2.44
C ASN A 141 -9.14 28.56 -1.42
N GLU A 142 -10.33 28.93 -0.96
CA GLU A 142 -10.56 29.99 0.00
C GLU A 142 -9.93 29.62 1.35
N LYS A 143 -10.25 28.43 1.88
CA LYS A 143 -9.70 27.93 3.15
C LYS A 143 -8.18 27.76 3.10
N LEU A 144 -7.64 27.29 1.98
CA LEU A 144 -6.20 27.19 1.75
C LEU A 144 -5.53 28.55 1.87
N CYS A 145 -6.07 29.56 1.18
CA CYS A 145 -5.49 30.90 1.19
C CYS A 145 -5.71 31.66 2.49
N GLU A 146 -6.83 31.43 3.19
CA GLU A 146 -7.08 31.95 4.53
C GLU A 146 -6.03 31.42 5.51
N SER A 147 -5.89 30.09 5.60
CA SER A 147 -4.92 29.45 6.49
C SER A 147 -3.48 29.86 6.17
N PHE A 148 -3.14 29.97 4.88
CA PHE A 148 -1.81 30.41 4.44
C PHE A 148 -1.52 31.87 4.81
N LYS A 149 -2.52 32.77 4.72
CA LYS A 149 -2.38 34.18 5.11
C LYS A 149 -2.30 34.37 6.62
N GLU A 150 -3.03 33.56 7.38
CA GLU A 150 -2.99 33.58 8.85
C GLU A 150 -1.59 33.21 9.36
N ASN A 151 -1.05 32.06 8.91
CA ASN A 151 0.30 31.67 9.25
C ASN A 151 0.91 30.73 8.20
N ALA A 152 1.70 31.29 7.29
CA ALA A 152 2.35 30.54 6.20
C ALA A 152 3.26 29.40 6.71
N GLN A 153 3.93 29.57 7.84
CA GLN A 153 4.85 28.58 8.40
C GLN A 153 4.11 27.39 9.01
N VAL A 154 3.07 27.67 9.81
CA VAL A 154 2.22 26.62 10.40
C VAL A 154 1.46 25.89 9.31
N PHE A 155 0.87 26.61 8.34
CA PHE A 155 0.24 26.01 7.17
C PHE A 155 1.18 25.05 6.44
N SER A 156 2.39 25.52 6.11
CA SER A 156 3.35 24.71 5.36
C SER A 156 3.77 23.48 6.15
N SER A 157 4.07 23.64 7.44
CA SER A 157 4.46 22.52 8.31
C SER A 157 3.34 21.49 8.45
N ARG A 158 2.10 21.95 8.64
CA ARG A 158 0.95 21.06 8.76
C ARG A 158 0.69 20.30 7.47
N PHE A 159 0.75 20.98 6.32
CA PHE A 159 0.64 20.34 5.01
C PHE A 159 1.74 19.29 4.80
N LEU A 160 3.00 19.62 5.09
CA LEU A 160 4.12 18.67 4.96
C LEU A 160 3.89 17.43 5.82
N TYR A 161 3.43 17.59 7.06
CA TYR A 161 3.08 16.49 7.93
C TYR A 161 1.91 15.64 7.39
N ASP A 162 0.78 16.28 7.09
CA ASP A 162 -0.45 15.57 6.70
C ASP A 162 -0.22 14.82 5.37
N TYR A 163 0.39 15.48 4.39
CA TYR A 163 0.64 14.88 3.08
C TYR A 163 1.65 13.72 3.18
N SER A 164 2.75 13.93 3.90
CA SER A 164 3.82 12.93 4.01
C SER A 164 3.40 11.70 4.82
N SER A 165 2.61 11.87 5.87
CA SER A 165 2.06 10.75 6.66
C SER A 165 1.09 9.91 5.83
N ASN A 166 0.27 10.54 4.99
CA ASN A 166 -0.70 9.83 4.14
C ASN A 166 -0.05 9.12 2.93
N TYR A 167 1.08 9.62 2.45
CA TYR A 167 1.83 9.04 1.33
C TYR A 167 3.18 8.46 1.76
N ALA A 168 3.23 7.86 2.95
CA ALA A 168 4.45 7.36 3.58
C ALA A 168 5.23 6.33 2.75
N GLN A 169 4.53 5.54 1.92
CA GLN A 169 5.13 4.48 1.11
C GLN A 169 5.65 4.97 -0.24
N THR A 170 5.35 6.21 -0.62
CA THR A 170 5.94 6.84 -1.80
C THR A 170 7.44 7.06 -1.60
N PRO A 171 8.30 6.86 -2.62
CA PRO A 171 9.71 7.20 -2.53
C PRO A 171 9.93 8.63 -2.02
N PHE A 172 10.92 8.81 -1.16
CA PHE A 172 11.11 10.04 -0.39
C PHE A 172 11.13 11.29 -1.27
N LEU A 173 11.96 11.28 -2.31
CA LEU A 173 12.13 12.46 -3.16
C LEU A 173 10.91 12.76 -4.04
N VAL A 174 10.08 11.75 -4.34
CA VAL A 174 8.78 12.00 -5.02
C VAL A 174 7.84 12.78 -4.10
N VAL A 175 7.82 12.46 -2.79
CA VAL A 175 7.04 13.24 -1.80
C VAL A 175 7.60 14.65 -1.66
N VAL A 176 8.92 14.81 -1.57
CA VAL A 176 9.56 16.15 -1.53
C VAL A 176 9.19 16.98 -2.76
N ASN A 177 9.37 16.44 -3.96
CA ASN A 177 9.01 17.12 -5.22
C ASN A 177 7.51 17.47 -5.26
N SER A 178 6.63 16.54 -4.87
CA SER A 178 5.18 16.79 -4.82
C SER A 178 4.80 17.89 -3.84
N THR A 179 5.37 17.89 -2.64
CA THR A 179 5.08 18.90 -1.61
C THR A 179 5.62 20.27 -1.98
N GLU A 180 6.81 20.35 -2.57
CA GLU A 180 7.39 21.60 -3.07
C GLU A 180 6.55 22.22 -4.17
N LYS A 181 6.14 21.43 -5.17
CA LYS A 181 5.26 21.89 -6.26
C LYS A 181 3.91 22.36 -5.72
N TYR A 182 3.37 21.68 -4.72
CA TYR A 182 2.12 22.06 -4.07
C TYR A 182 2.25 23.40 -3.33
N LEU A 183 3.23 23.54 -2.43
CA LEU A 183 3.44 24.78 -1.67
C LEU A 183 3.75 25.96 -2.60
N LYS A 184 4.50 25.74 -3.69
CA LYS A 184 4.72 26.74 -4.71
C LYS A 184 3.41 27.21 -5.36
N MET A 185 2.51 26.28 -5.70
CA MET A 185 1.17 26.62 -6.19
C MET A 185 0.40 27.47 -5.17
N ILE A 186 0.42 27.12 -3.89
CA ILE A 186 -0.25 27.89 -2.83
C ILE A 186 0.29 29.33 -2.79
N ILE A 187 1.61 29.49 -2.70
CA ILE A 187 2.29 30.79 -2.64
C ILE A 187 1.92 31.65 -3.86
N GLU A 188 1.97 31.06 -5.05
CA GLU A 188 1.68 31.77 -6.30
C GLU A 188 0.21 32.14 -6.43
N CYS A 189 -0.73 31.24 -6.11
CA CYS A 189 -2.14 31.48 -6.36
C CYS A 189 -2.84 32.29 -5.27
N CYS A 190 -2.45 32.15 -4.02
CA CYS A 190 -3.07 32.91 -2.92
C CYS A 190 -2.73 34.40 -2.94
N THR A 191 -1.70 34.78 -3.69
CA THR A 191 -1.26 36.18 -3.89
C THR A 191 -1.84 36.82 -5.16
N LYS A 192 -2.61 36.09 -5.97
CA LYS A 192 -3.20 36.60 -7.23
C LYS A 192 -4.65 37.04 -7.05
N PRO A 193 -5.10 38.10 -7.77
CA PRO A 193 -6.52 38.50 -7.75
C PRO A 193 -7.48 37.44 -8.31
N ARG A 194 -7.06 36.72 -9.36
CA ARG A 194 -7.87 35.65 -10.00
C ARG A 194 -7.49 34.26 -9.47
N GLN A 195 -7.74 34.03 -8.18
CA GLN A 195 -7.31 32.82 -7.46
C GLN A 195 -7.81 31.52 -8.13
N THR A 196 -9.09 31.42 -8.47
CA THR A 196 -9.68 30.21 -9.06
C THR A 196 -9.02 29.80 -10.37
N GLN A 197 -8.77 30.76 -11.27
CA GLN A 197 -8.11 30.50 -12.56
C GLN A 197 -6.65 30.08 -12.36
N CYS A 198 -5.96 30.71 -11.41
CA CYS A 198 -4.60 30.31 -11.06
C CYS A 198 -4.55 28.86 -10.55
N PHE A 199 -5.38 28.52 -9.57
CA PHE A 199 -5.42 27.18 -8.98
C PHE A 199 -5.76 26.12 -10.02
N LEU A 200 -6.76 26.35 -10.88
CA LEU A 200 -7.11 25.40 -11.93
C LEU A 200 -5.92 25.12 -12.85
N LYS A 201 -5.23 26.17 -13.33
CA LYS A 201 -4.05 26.05 -14.19
C LYS A 201 -2.92 25.29 -13.50
N GLN A 202 -2.59 25.67 -12.26
CA GLN A 202 -1.48 25.05 -11.52
C GLN A 202 -1.78 23.59 -11.15
N ARG A 203 -3.01 23.27 -10.72
CA ARG A 203 -3.42 21.88 -10.45
C ARG A 203 -3.28 21.00 -11.68
N LEU A 204 -3.66 21.48 -12.86
CA LEU A 204 -3.45 20.74 -14.12
C LEU A 204 -1.96 20.48 -14.39
N GLN A 205 -1.10 21.46 -14.11
CA GLN A 205 0.36 21.31 -14.31
C GLN A 205 1.01 20.35 -13.31
N ILE A 206 0.59 20.35 -12.05
CA ILE A 206 1.18 19.48 -11.00
C ILE A 206 0.48 18.11 -10.90
N ARG A 207 -0.65 17.90 -11.59
CA ARG A 207 -1.43 16.65 -11.61
C ARG A 207 -0.55 15.42 -11.86
N PRO A 208 0.38 15.38 -12.83
CA PRO A 208 1.20 14.18 -13.05
C PRO A 208 2.03 13.77 -11.83
N VAL A 209 2.61 14.75 -11.11
CA VAL A 209 3.41 14.48 -9.90
C VAL A 209 2.53 14.01 -8.73
N HIS A 210 1.34 14.60 -8.59
CA HIS A 210 0.38 14.12 -7.59
C HIS A 210 -0.06 12.67 -7.89
N LEU A 211 -0.39 12.36 -9.16
CA LEU A 211 -0.74 11.00 -9.56
C LEU A 211 0.42 10.03 -9.36
N LEU A 212 1.66 10.44 -9.68
CA LEU A 212 2.86 9.64 -9.41
C LEU A 212 3.01 9.36 -7.92
N THR A 213 2.77 10.35 -7.06
CA THR A 213 2.79 10.20 -5.59
C THR A 213 1.75 9.18 -5.14
N VAL A 214 0.50 9.33 -5.56
CA VAL A 214 -0.59 8.43 -5.16
C VAL A 214 -0.36 7.00 -5.65
N MET A 215 0.03 6.84 -6.91
CA MET A 215 0.25 5.52 -7.51
C MET A 215 1.49 4.83 -6.93
N SER A 216 2.57 5.58 -6.67
CA SER A 216 3.76 5.05 -5.99
C SER A 216 3.43 4.58 -4.58
N ASN A 217 2.66 5.37 -3.81
CA ASN A 217 2.22 4.98 -2.47
C ASN A 217 1.46 3.64 -2.49
N ARG A 218 0.52 3.48 -3.44
CA ARG A 218 -0.30 2.27 -3.57
C ARG A 218 0.53 1.05 -3.95
N LEU A 219 1.41 1.19 -4.93
CA LEU A 219 2.23 0.07 -5.42
C LEU A 219 3.30 -0.33 -4.39
N CYS A 220 4.07 0.64 -3.88
CA CYS A 220 5.08 0.38 -2.88
C CYS A 220 4.49 -0.06 -1.54
N GLY A 221 3.36 0.51 -1.12
CA GLY A 221 2.67 0.08 0.10
C GLY A 221 2.23 -1.37 0.03
N ARG A 222 1.69 -1.81 -1.12
CA ARG A 222 1.36 -3.23 -1.34
C ARG A 222 2.60 -4.11 -1.38
N TYR A 223 3.62 -3.72 -2.12
CA TYR A 223 4.88 -4.47 -2.24
C TYR A 223 5.57 -4.65 -0.88
N ASN A 224 5.70 -3.57 -0.10
CA ASN A 224 6.30 -3.60 1.23
C ASN A 224 5.47 -4.39 2.25
N SER A 225 4.14 -4.35 2.17
CA SER A 225 3.28 -5.10 3.11
C SER A 225 3.34 -6.60 2.88
N TYR A 226 3.42 -7.01 1.62
CA TYR A 226 3.22 -8.41 1.23
C TYR A 226 4.51 -9.15 0.91
N GLY A 227 5.58 -8.41 0.62
CA GLY A 227 6.77 -8.97 0.01
C GLY A 227 6.54 -9.26 -1.47
N GLU A 228 7.65 -9.54 -2.15
CA GLU A 228 7.67 -9.67 -3.60
C GLU A 228 6.79 -10.80 -4.14
N GLU A 229 6.86 -11.99 -3.53
CA GLU A 229 6.13 -13.18 -4.02
C GLU A 229 4.61 -12.98 -3.93
N ASN A 230 4.10 -12.58 -2.77
CA ASN A 230 2.68 -12.31 -2.58
C ASN A 230 2.19 -11.11 -3.41
N PHE A 231 3.04 -10.10 -3.61
CA PHE A 231 2.73 -9.01 -4.54
C PHE A 231 2.53 -9.55 -5.95
N LYS A 232 3.44 -10.40 -6.46
CA LYS A 232 3.36 -11.00 -7.79
C LYS A 232 2.11 -11.86 -7.94
N ILE A 233 1.81 -12.75 -6.98
CA ILE A 233 0.58 -13.57 -7.00
C ILE A 233 -0.66 -12.67 -7.09
N GLY A 234 -0.75 -11.65 -6.23
CA GLY A 234 -1.89 -10.75 -6.23
C GLY A 234 -2.00 -9.88 -7.48
N ALA A 235 -0.87 -9.46 -8.07
CA ALA A 235 -0.86 -8.74 -9.34
C ALA A 235 -1.30 -9.64 -10.50
N SER A 236 -0.84 -10.90 -10.54
CA SER A 236 -1.26 -11.89 -11.53
C SER A 236 -2.76 -12.16 -11.44
N ILE A 237 -3.31 -12.37 -10.24
CA ILE A 237 -4.75 -12.56 -10.04
C ILE A 237 -5.53 -11.37 -10.60
N ARG A 238 -5.17 -10.13 -10.21
CA ARG A 238 -5.87 -8.93 -10.70
C ARG A 238 -5.79 -8.79 -12.22
N LEU A 239 -4.63 -9.08 -12.82
CA LEU A 239 -4.46 -8.96 -14.27
C LEU A 239 -5.25 -10.05 -15.01
N SER A 240 -5.26 -11.28 -14.50
CA SER A 240 -6.08 -12.39 -14.99
C SER A 240 -7.58 -12.11 -14.90
N GLN A 241 -8.05 -11.38 -13.87
CA GLN A 241 -9.45 -10.99 -13.74
C GLN A 241 -9.83 -9.76 -14.59
N LYS A 242 -8.88 -8.85 -14.84
CA LYS A 242 -9.09 -7.68 -15.71
C LYS A 242 -9.03 -8.05 -17.20
N ILE A 243 -8.29 -9.10 -17.55
CA ILE A 243 -8.01 -9.49 -18.94
C ILE A 243 -8.12 -11.02 -19.05
N PRO A 244 -9.31 -11.61 -18.83
CA PRO A 244 -9.47 -13.05 -18.74
C PRO A 244 -9.24 -13.77 -20.08
N SER A 245 -9.15 -13.03 -21.19
CA SER A 245 -8.75 -13.53 -22.51
C SER A 245 -7.23 -13.68 -22.68
N ALA A 246 -6.40 -13.11 -21.80
CA ALA A 246 -4.94 -13.20 -21.87
C ALA A 246 -4.43 -14.55 -21.34
N GLU A 247 -3.42 -15.11 -22.01
CA GLU A 247 -2.77 -16.33 -21.53
C GLU A 247 -1.77 -16.02 -20.40
N LEU A 248 -1.53 -16.99 -19.51
CA LEU A 248 -0.60 -16.79 -18.38
C LEU A 248 0.82 -16.45 -18.84
N LYS A 249 1.29 -17.02 -19.95
CA LYS A 249 2.60 -16.71 -20.54
C LYS A 249 2.74 -15.25 -20.98
N GLU A 250 1.62 -14.55 -21.16
CA GLU A 250 1.56 -13.13 -21.50
C GLU A 250 1.51 -12.24 -20.24
N VAL A 251 0.83 -12.72 -19.20
CA VAL A 251 0.63 -12.01 -17.92
C VAL A 251 1.89 -12.04 -17.06
N MET A 252 2.49 -13.22 -16.88
CA MET A 252 3.57 -13.45 -15.92
C MET A 252 4.81 -12.56 -16.16
N PRO A 253 5.29 -12.36 -17.40
CA PRO A 253 6.46 -11.50 -17.64
C PRO A 253 6.24 -10.04 -17.22
N LEU A 254 5.03 -9.52 -17.40
CA LEU A 254 4.69 -8.14 -17.01
C LEU A 254 4.64 -8.01 -15.48
N VAL A 255 4.10 -9.01 -14.79
CA VAL A 255 4.07 -9.04 -13.32
C VAL A 255 5.49 -9.14 -12.75
N GLU A 256 6.33 -9.98 -13.33
CA GLU A 256 7.74 -10.12 -12.94
C GLU A 256 8.50 -8.81 -13.10
N GLN A 257 8.31 -8.14 -14.25
CA GLN A 257 8.88 -6.82 -14.50
C GLN A 257 8.40 -5.79 -13.47
N CYS A 258 7.10 -5.75 -13.17
CA CYS A 258 6.55 -4.84 -12.17
C CYS A 258 7.18 -5.08 -10.79
N GLY A 259 7.33 -6.34 -10.37
CA GLY A 259 8.03 -6.70 -9.13
C GLY A 259 9.46 -6.16 -9.07
N LYS A 260 10.24 -6.32 -10.15
CA LYS A 260 11.61 -5.78 -10.26
C LYS A 260 11.65 -4.26 -10.21
N ILE A 261 10.71 -3.58 -10.85
CA ILE A 261 10.59 -2.12 -10.80
C ILE A 261 10.35 -1.66 -9.36
N LEU A 262 9.44 -2.31 -8.63
CA LEU A 262 9.15 -1.93 -7.25
C LEU A 262 10.32 -2.23 -6.31
N ALA A 263 10.99 -3.37 -6.47
CA ALA A 263 12.22 -3.70 -5.74
C ALA A 263 13.30 -2.61 -5.94
N LYS A 264 13.46 -2.14 -7.19
CA LYS A 264 14.42 -1.09 -7.56
C LYS A 264 14.01 0.29 -7.06
N CYS A 265 12.76 0.68 -7.22
CA CYS A 265 12.35 2.08 -7.08
C CYS A 265 11.70 2.44 -5.73
N CYS A 266 11.10 1.51 -4.98
CA CYS A 266 10.37 1.87 -3.77
C CYS A 266 11.26 2.45 -2.65
N ASN A 267 12.54 2.08 -2.64
CA ASN A 267 13.53 2.56 -1.67
C ASN A 267 14.64 3.41 -2.32
N THR A 268 14.45 3.84 -3.57
CA THR A 268 15.46 4.62 -4.29
C THR A 268 15.59 6.05 -3.78
N LEU A 269 16.72 6.65 -4.10
CA LEU A 269 17.10 8.02 -3.80
C LEU A 269 16.99 8.96 -4.99
N THR A 270 16.19 8.60 -5.98
CA THR A 270 15.87 9.49 -7.10
C THR A 270 14.36 9.72 -7.16
N ASP A 271 13.94 10.89 -7.65
CA ASP A 271 12.52 11.22 -7.82
C ASP A 271 11.96 10.75 -9.18
N ASP A 272 12.83 10.31 -10.10
CA ASP A 272 12.48 9.95 -11.47
C ASP A 272 12.37 8.43 -11.72
N CYS A 273 12.83 7.58 -10.79
CA CYS A 273 12.84 6.11 -10.97
C CYS A 273 11.44 5.57 -11.28
N MET A 274 10.46 5.91 -10.43
CA MET A 274 9.08 5.43 -10.61
C MET A 274 8.46 5.95 -11.89
N GLU A 275 8.71 7.22 -12.25
CA GLU A 275 8.18 7.81 -13.48
C GLU A 275 8.74 7.12 -14.71
N ASN A 276 10.06 6.96 -14.79
CA ASN A 276 10.74 6.37 -15.93
C ASN A 276 10.37 4.89 -16.11
N GLU A 277 10.48 4.09 -15.05
CA GLU A 277 10.25 2.65 -15.11
C GLU A 277 8.78 2.30 -15.34
N LEU A 278 7.84 2.97 -14.64
CA LEU A 278 6.42 2.69 -14.81
C LEU A 278 5.90 3.18 -16.16
N SER A 279 6.43 4.28 -16.71
CA SER A 279 6.06 4.75 -18.05
C SER A 279 6.36 3.69 -19.10
N VAL A 280 7.52 3.05 -19.05
CA VAL A 280 7.86 1.95 -19.96
C VAL A 280 6.96 0.74 -19.71
N HIS A 281 6.74 0.38 -18.46
CA HIS A 281 5.92 -0.77 -18.08
C HIS A 281 4.48 -0.67 -18.59
N VAL A 282 3.82 0.49 -18.45
CA VAL A 282 2.44 0.65 -18.91
C VAL A 282 2.32 0.63 -20.43
N GLN A 283 3.33 1.11 -21.16
CA GLN A 283 3.35 1.00 -22.62
C GLN A 283 3.45 -0.46 -23.08
N GLN A 284 4.20 -1.30 -22.35
CA GLN A 284 4.27 -2.73 -22.64
C GLN A 284 2.94 -3.44 -22.37
N ILE A 285 2.26 -3.09 -21.27
CA ILE A 285 0.89 -3.54 -21.00
C ILE A 285 -0.05 -3.16 -22.16
N CYS A 286 -0.01 -1.89 -22.58
CA CYS A 286 -0.84 -1.39 -23.67
C CYS A 286 -0.57 -2.14 -24.98
N LYS A 287 0.69 -2.32 -25.36
CA LYS A 287 1.08 -3.08 -26.55
C LYS A 287 0.58 -4.52 -26.51
N LYS A 288 0.60 -5.14 -25.33
CA LYS A 288 0.25 -6.55 -25.17
C LYS A 288 -1.26 -6.79 -25.14
N PHE A 289 -2.03 -5.90 -24.54
CA PHE A 289 -3.41 -6.18 -24.17
C PHE A 289 -4.49 -5.26 -24.78
N SER A 290 -4.13 -4.18 -25.47
CA SER A 290 -5.15 -3.30 -26.08
C SER A 290 -6.04 -4.01 -27.10
N SER A 291 -5.56 -5.05 -27.79
CA SER A 291 -6.38 -5.85 -28.72
C SER A 291 -7.19 -6.95 -28.03
N LYS A 292 -6.95 -7.22 -26.74
CA LYS A 292 -7.57 -8.32 -25.98
C LYS A 292 -8.68 -7.88 -25.03
N GLU A 293 -8.70 -6.59 -24.66
CA GLU A 293 -9.69 -6.01 -23.76
C GLU A 293 -9.95 -4.54 -24.13
N ALA A 294 -11.19 -4.22 -24.50
CA ALA A 294 -11.56 -2.89 -24.97
C ALA A 294 -11.33 -1.80 -23.90
N LYS A 295 -11.59 -2.11 -22.63
CA LYS A 295 -11.36 -1.16 -21.52
C LYS A 295 -9.87 -0.87 -21.32
N VAL A 296 -8.99 -1.82 -21.62
CA VAL A 296 -7.54 -1.59 -21.64
C VAL A 296 -7.18 -0.64 -22.78
N ALA A 297 -7.72 -0.87 -23.98
CA ALA A 297 -7.49 0.02 -25.13
C ALA A 297 -7.91 1.48 -24.84
N GLU A 298 -9.02 1.69 -24.14
CA GLU A 298 -9.46 3.02 -23.71
C GLU A 298 -8.48 3.67 -22.72
N CYS A 299 -7.97 2.92 -21.74
CA CYS A 299 -6.95 3.42 -20.83
C CYS A 299 -5.66 3.83 -21.56
N CYS A 300 -5.27 3.06 -22.58
CA CYS A 300 -4.04 3.27 -23.35
C CYS A 300 -4.06 4.51 -24.27
N LYS A 301 -5.20 5.20 -24.38
CA LYS A 301 -5.31 6.50 -25.06
C LYS A 301 -4.93 7.70 -24.18
N LYS A 302 -4.66 7.48 -22.87
CA LYS A 302 -4.35 8.54 -21.90
C LYS A 302 -2.86 8.87 -21.86
N SER A 303 -2.49 9.93 -21.13
CA SER A 303 -1.09 10.29 -20.88
C SER A 303 -0.41 9.33 -19.88
N SER A 304 0.94 9.22 -19.89
CA SER A 304 1.70 8.14 -19.21
C SER A 304 1.19 7.72 -17.82
N ILE A 305 1.26 8.60 -16.81
CA ILE A 305 0.84 8.25 -15.44
C ILE A 305 -0.69 8.06 -15.31
N GLU A 306 -1.46 8.65 -16.23
CA GLU A 306 -2.92 8.46 -16.31
C GLU A 306 -3.28 7.08 -16.88
N ILE A 307 -2.44 6.50 -17.74
CA ILE A 307 -2.57 5.10 -18.17
C ILE A 307 -2.49 4.21 -16.93
N LEU A 308 -1.47 4.39 -16.09
CA LEU A 308 -1.28 3.60 -14.86
C LEU A 308 -2.50 3.70 -13.94
N LEU A 309 -2.97 4.92 -13.66
CA LEU A 309 -4.15 5.13 -12.82
C LEU A 309 -5.39 4.44 -13.41
N CYS A 310 -5.60 4.57 -14.73
CA CYS A 310 -6.74 3.99 -15.42
C CYS A 310 -6.70 2.45 -15.36
N LEU A 311 -5.59 1.84 -15.77
CA LEU A 311 -5.39 0.38 -15.74
C LEU A 311 -5.56 -0.18 -14.32
N TYR A 312 -4.98 0.51 -13.33
CA TYR A 312 -5.14 0.15 -11.92
C TYR A 312 -6.61 0.16 -11.51
N SER A 313 -7.35 1.20 -11.90
CA SER A 313 -8.75 1.42 -11.51
C SER A 313 -9.76 0.62 -12.32
N LEU A 314 -9.36 -0.08 -13.39
CA LEU A 314 -10.27 -0.93 -14.16
C LEU A 314 -10.99 -1.95 -13.26
N PRO A 315 -12.32 -2.12 -13.38
CA PRO A 315 -13.00 -3.22 -12.72
C PRO A 315 -12.57 -4.57 -13.31
N SER A 316 -12.90 -5.67 -12.64
CA SER A 316 -12.80 -6.99 -13.24
C SER A 316 -13.65 -7.08 -14.52
N ALA A 317 -13.13 -7.76 -15.54
CA ALA A 317 -13.87 -8.00 -16.78
C ALA A 317 -15.08 -8.92 -16.54
N GLU A 318 -15.94 -9.04 -17.54
CA GLU A 318 -16.92 -10.11 -17.55
C GLU A 318 -16.24 -11.47 -17.78
N PRO A 319 -16.74 -12.56 -17.19
CA PRO A 319 -16.22 -13.89 -17.45
C PRO A 319 -16.27 -14.21 -18.95
N VAL A 320 -15.21 -14.85 -19.46
CA VAL A 320 -15.15 -15.34 -20.84
C VAL A 320 -15.23 -16.86 -20.85
N GLN A 321 -15.80 -17.44 -21.91
CA GLN A 321 -15.84 -18.87 -22.06
C GLN A 321 -14.44 -19.39 -22.39
N LEU A 322 -13.89 -20.22 -21.48
CA LEU A 322 -12.56 -20.81 -21.60
C LEU A 322 -12.69 -22.33 -21.70
N PRO A 323 -11.70 -23.03 -22.28
CA PRO A 323 -11.63 -24.49 -22.25
C PRO A 323 -11.73 -25.04 -20.83
N THR A 324 -12.22 -26.27 -20.70
CA THR A 324 -12.31 -26.98 -19.43
C THR A 324 -10.97 -26.96 -18.70
N LEU A 325 -10.99 -26.54 -17.44
CA LEU A 325 -9.79 -26.55 -16.62
C LEU A 325 -9.53 -27.97 -16.12
N HIS A 326 -8.39 -28.53 -16.50
CA HIS A 326 -7.95 -29.83 -16.02
C HIS A 326 -7.06 -29.70 -14.79
N TRP A 327 -7.16 -30.67 -13.90
CA TRP A 327 -6.29 -30.78 -12.74
C TRP A 327 -4.84 -31.07 -13.20
N PRO A 328 -3.81 -30.40 -12.64
CA PRO A 328 -2.43 -30.71 -12.98
C PRO A 328 -2.07 -32.14 -12.54
N SER A 329 -1.26 -32.86 -13.31
CA SER A 329 -0.89 -34.22 -12.93
C SER A 329 -0.07 -34.23 -11.64
N SER A 330 -0.13 -35.33 -10.90
CA SER A 330 0.66 -35.51 -9.68
C SER A 330 2.16 -35.31 -9.90
N ASP A 331 2.65 -35.72 -11.07
CA ASP A 331 4.02 -35.49 -11.51
C ASP A 331 4.35 -33.99 -11.56
N GLN A 332 3.44 -33.16 -12.07
CA GLN A 332 3.63 -31.71 -12.09
C GLN A 332 3.53 -31.09 -10.68
N LEU A 333 2.73 -31.68 -9.79
CA LEU A 333 2.46 -31.17 -8.43
C LEU A 333 3.47 -31.64 -7.38
N CYS A 334 4.19 -32.75 -7.60
CA CYS A 334 5.14 -33.29 -6.63
C CYS A 334 6.60 -33.24 -7.07
N LYS A 335 6.90 -32.84 -8.31
CA LYS A 335 8.28 -32.64 -8.80
C LYS A 335 8.76 -31.19 -8.63
N LYS A 336 10.01 -30.93 -9.03
CA LYS A 336 10.61 -29.60 -9.05
C LYS A 336 9.74 -28.65 -9.88
N GLY A 337 9.34 -27.53 -9.30
CA GLY A 337 8.45 -26.55 -9.95
C GLY A 337 6.99 -26.59 -9.49
N LYS A 338 6.62 -27.45 -8.53
CA LYS A 338 5.25 -27.55 -8.00
C LYS A 338 4.57 -26.22 -7.64
N ASN A 339 5.29 -25.29 -7.00
CA ASN A 339 4.72 -23.99 -6.62
C ASN A 339 4.29 -23.17 -7.85
N GLN A 340 5.06 -23.25 -8.95
CA GLN A 340 4.68 -22.58 -10.19
C GLN A 340 3.43 -23.20 -10.80
N GLU A 341 3.27 -24.52 -10.69
CA GLU A 341 2.08 -25.21 -11.23
C GLU A 341 0.82 -24.89 -10.42
N ILE A 342 0.94 -24.87 -9.07
CA ILE A 342 -0.13 -24.42 -8.18
C ILE A 342 -0.56 -22.99 -8.56
N ILE A 343 0.40 -22.07 -8.72
CA ILE A 343 0.11 -20.68 -9.11
C ILE A 343 -0.60 -20.64 -10.46
N LYS A 344 -0.13 -21.37 -11.49
CA LYS A 344 -0.80 -21.40 -12.79
C LYS A 344 -2.25 -21.86 -12.69
N TYR A 345 -2.51 -22.93 -11.93
CA TYR A 345 -3.85 -23.44 -11.72
C TYR A 345 -4.76 -22.40 -11.05
N ILE A 346 -4.26 -21.73 -10.00
CA ILE A 346 -4.99 -20.65 -9.32
C ILE A 346 -5.28 -19.47 -10.25
N LEU A 347 -4.35 -19.11 -11.14
CA LEU A 347 -4.58 -18.03 -12.11
C LEU A 347 -5.59 -18.42 -13.18
N GLU A 348 -5.63 -19.69 -13.60
CA GLU A 348 -6.67 -20.22 -14.47
C GLU A 348 -8.05 -20.22 -13.78
N LEU A 349 -8.12 -20.47 -12.47
CA LEU A 349 -9.34 -20.28 -11.69
C LEU A 349 -9.73 -18.81 -11.58
N ALA A 350 -8.77 -17.92 -11.33
CA ALA A 350 -9.01 -16.48 -11.21
C ALA A 350 -9.61 -15.87 -12.48
N ARG A 351 -9.08 -16.19 -13.66
CA ARG A 351 -9.61 -15.69 -14.95
C ARG A 351 -10.99 -16.26 -15.31
N ARG A 352 -11.37 -17.43 -14.78
CA ARG A 352 -12.73 -18.00 -14.93
C ARG A 352 -13.72 -17.39 -13.93
N ASN A 353 -13.23 -16.92 -12.79
CA ASN A 353 -14.02 -16.35 -11.70
C ASN A 353 -13.67 -14.87 -11.50
N THR A 354 -13.89 -14.05 -12.53
CA THR A 354 -13.43 -12.65 -12.55
C THR A 354 -14.01 -11.78 -11.43
N LYS A 355 -15.17 -12.15 -10.89
CA LYS A 355 -15.86 -11.44 -9.81
C LYS A 355 -15.51 -11.96 -8.41
N MET A 356 -14.71 -13.03 -8.30
CA MET A 356 -14.30 -13.58 -7.01
C MET A 356 -13.25 -12.65 -6.37
N PRO A 357 -13.44 -12.19 -5.12
CA PRO A 357 -12.46 -11.31 -4.50
C PRO A 357 -11.12 -12.01 -4.30
N ILE A 358 -10.03 -11.27 -4.48
CA ILE A 358 -8.65 -11.76 -4.42
C ILE A 358 -8.34 -12.56 -3.15
N LEU A 359 -8.93 -12.20 -2.01
CA LEU A 359 -8.68 -12.87 -0.74
C LEU A 359 -9.25 -14.30 -0.71
N PHE A 360 -10.38 -14.55 -1.37
CA PHE A 360 -10.90 -15.91 -1.51
C PHE A 360 -10.02 -16.75 -2.45
N ILE A 361 -9.48 -16.14 -3.50
CA ILE A 361 -8.53 -16.80 -4.41
C ILE A 361 -7.22 -17.13 -3.68
N ASN A 362 -6.73 -16.24 -2.81
CA ASN A 362 -5.56 -16.51 -1.97
C ASN A 362 -5.82 -17.65 -0.98
N LYS A 363 -7.00 -17.72 -0.34
CA LYS A 363 -7.35 -18.86 0.51
C LYS A 363 -7.39 -20.18 -0.24
N LEU A 364 -7.87 -20.16 -1.48
CA LEU A 364 -7.84 -21.33 -2.35
C LEU A 364 -6.42 -21.74 -2.71
N HIS A 365 -5.55 -20.78 -3.00
CA HIS A 365 -4.13 -21.02 -3.20
C HIS A 365 -3.50 -21.71 -1.99
N ASP A 366 -3.73 -21.18 -0.79
CA ASP A 366 -3.15 -21.70 0.44
C ASP A 366 -3.65 -23.13 0.73
N SER A 367 -4.97 -23.36 0.58
CA SER A 367 -5.59 -24.68 0.78
C SER A 367 -5.07 -25.70 -0.24
N PHE A 368 -4.91 -25.30 -1.51
CA PHE A 368 -4.36 -26.16 -2.54
C PHE A 368 -2.88 -26.49 -2.29
N ALA A 369 -2.08 -25.51 -1.87
CA ALA A 369 -0.67 -25.70 -1.54
C ALA A 369 -0.50 -26.64 -0.34
N GLU A 370 -1.30 -26.49 0.71
CA GLU A 370 -1.30 -27.37 1.89
C GLU A 370 -1.63 -28.82 1.51
N LEU A 371 -2.70 -29.01 0.74
CA LEU A 371 -3.12 -30.33 0.25
C LEU A 371 -2.03 -31.00 -0.58
N VAL A 372 -1.46 -30.29 -1.56
CA VAL A 372 -0.38 -30.81 -2.42
C VAL A 372 0.83 -31.18 -1.57
N ASN A 373 1.25 -30.30 -0.66
CA ASN A 373 2.37 -30.56 0.23
C ASN A 373 2.12 -31.80 1.10
N GLY A 374 0.93 -31.94 1.68
CA GLY A 374 0.57 -33.11 2.48
C GLY A 374 0.61 -34.42 1.68
N CYS A 375 0.14 -34.42 0.43
CA CYS A 375 0.12 -35.62 -0.40
C CYS A 375 1.46 -36.00 -1.00
N CYS A 376 2.32 -35.04 -1.33
CA CYS A 376 3.62 -35.33 -1.97
C CYS A 376 4.61 -36.04 -1.04
N PHE A 377 4.37 -36.07 0.28
CA PHE A 377 5.16 -36.85 1.25
C PHE A 377 4.57 -38.24 1.54
N SER A 378 3.42 -38.59 0.95
CA SER A 378 2.81 -39.91 1.13
C SER A 378 3.54 -40.99 0.32
N GLN A 379 3.35 -42.26 0.68
CA GLN A 379 3.91 -43.40 -0.06
C GLN A 379 3.37 -43.50 -1.49
N THR A 380 2.15 -43.01 -1.72
CA THR A 380 1.47 -43.03 -3.02
C THR A 380 0.86 -41.65 -3.33
N PRO A 381 1.68 -40.67 -3.78
CA PRO A 381 1.23 -39.29 -4.02
C PRO A 381 0.04 -39.20 -4.98
N ASP A 382 0.02 -40.03 -6.04
CA ASP A 382 -1.06 -40.05 -7.04
C ASP A 382 -2.41 -40.40 -6.43
N VAL A 383 -2.44 -41.46 -5.62
CA VAL A 383 -3.66 -41.93 -4.93
C VAL A 383 -4.12 -40.88 -3.92
N CYS A 384 -3.19 -40.28 -3.17
CA CYS A 384 -3.51 -39.21 -2.23
C CYS A 384 -4.14 -38.00 -2.94
N LEU A 385 -3.49 -37.49 -4.00
CA LEU A 385 -3.96 -36.31 -4.74
C LEU A 385 -5.33 -36.55 -5.39
N GLU A 386 -5.56 -37.71 -6.00
CA GLU A 386 -6.88 -38.01 -6.61
C GLU A 386 -7.97 -38.13 -5.52
N SER A 387 -7.66 -38.72 -4.36
CA SER A 387 -8.60 -38.80 -3.24
C SER A 387 -8.95 -37.43 -2.64
N LYS A 388 -8.03 -36.46 -2.73
CA LYS A 388 -8.17 -35.11 -2.18
C LYS A 388 -8.75 -34.10 -3.17
N LYS A 389 -8.88 -34.45 -4.44
CA LYS A 389 -9.43 -33.59 -5.50
C LYS A 389 -10.88 -33.19 -5.25
N SER A 390 -11.72 -34.12 -4.77
CA SER A 390 -13.10 -33.81 -4.36
C SER A 390 -13.13 -32.81 -3.22
N GLN A 391 -12.25 -32.97 -2.22
CA GLN A 391 -12.13 -32.05 -1.09
C GLN A 391 -11.81 -30.62 -1.57
N LEU A 392 -10.83 -30.42 -2.46
CA LEU A 392 -10.53 -29.06 -2.97
C LEU A 392 -11.69 -28.49 -3.79
N ASN A 393 -12.38 -29.31 -4.58
CA ASN A 393 -13.55 -28.85 -5.34
C ASN A 393 -14.69 -28.40 -4.42
N GLU A 394 -14.93 -29.13 -3.33
CA GLU A 394 -15.90 -28.74 -2.30
C GLU A 394 -15.50 -27.43 -1.62
N GLU A 395 -14.23 -27.28 -1.22
CA GLU A 395 -13.71 -26.05 -0.64
C GLU A 395 -13.81 -24.86 -1.61
N MET A 396 -13.51 -25.07 -2.89
CA MET A 396 -13.68 -24.08 -3.95
C MET A 396 -15.13 -23.66 -4.10
N ASN A 397 -16.05 -24.60 -4.22
CA ASN A 397 -17.48 -24.30 -4.32
C ASN A 397 -17.98 -23.53 -3.08
N ARG A 398 -17.49 -23.90 -1.89
CA ARG A 398 -17.79 -23.18 -0.65
C ARG A 398 -17.28 -21.74 -0.69
N TYR A 399 -16.02 -21.51 -1.06
CA TYR A 399 -15.46 -20.16 -1.16
C TYR A 399 -16.13 -19.32 -2.24
N ILE A 400 -16.48 -19.92 -3.39
CA ILE A 400 -17.26 -19.25 -4.44
C ILE A 400 -18.63 -18.83 -3.90
N SER A 401 -19.35 -19.74 -3.24
CA SER A 401 -20.66 -19.46 -2.65
C SER A 401 -20.60 -18.32 -1.63
N GLN A 402 -19.61 -18.36 -0.72
CA GLN A 402 -19.40 -17.31 0.28
C GLN A 402 -19.00 -15.97 -0.35
N ALA A 403 -18.16 -15.98 -1.38
CA ALA A 403 -17.80 -14.79 -2.14
C ALA A 403 -19.03 -14.20 -2.87
N THR A 404 -19.88 -15.05 -3.44
CA THR A 404 -21.14 -14.65 -4.07
C THR A 404 -22.08 -14.03 -3.05
N GLU A 405 -22.27 -14.66 -1.88
CA GLU A 405 -23.08 -14.12 -0.78
C GLU A 405 -22.61 -12.73 -0.35
N LEU A 406 -21.29 -12.53 -0.25
CA LEU A 406 -20.72 -11.26 0.20
C LEU A 406 -20.73 -10.17 -0.88
N CYS A 407 -20.41 -10.50 -2.13
CA CYS A 407 -19.99 -9.52 -3.13
C CYS A 407 -20.84 -9.45 -4.41
N ALA A 408 -21.65 -10.46 -4.74
CA ALA A 408 -22.29 -10.53 -6.06
C ALA A 408 -23.26 -9.36 -6.29
N ASP A 409 -24.18 -9.12 -5.34
CA ASP A 409 -25.16 -8.05 -5.46
C ASP A 409 -24.52 -6.67 -5.37
N TYR A 410 -23.41 -6.52 -4.64
CA TYR A 410 -22.66 -5.27 -4.54
C TYR A 410 -22.13 -4.79 -5.91
N HIS A 411 -21.75 -5.72 -6.79
CA HIS A 411 -21.30 -5.38 -8.14
C HIS A 411 -22.44 -5.15 -9.13
N LYS A 412 -23.67 -5.49 -8.77
CA LYS A 412 -24.84 -5.46 -9.66
C LYS A 412 -25.71 -4.22 -9.45
N TYR A 413 -25.80 -3.73 -8.23
CA TYR A 413 -26.76 -2.70 -7.84
C TYR A 413 -26.07 -1.45 -7.27
N PRO A 414 -26.68 -0.26 -7.42
CA PRO A 414 -26.31 0.92 -6.63
C PRO A 414 -26.32 0.62 -5.13
N PHE A 415 -25.48 1.31 -4.36
CA PHE A 415 -25.24 0.98 -2.95
C PHE A 415 -26.51 0.94 -2.09
N LEU A 416 -27.44 1.88 -2.28
CA LEU A 416 -28.70 1.90 -1.53
C LEU A 416 -29.61 0.72 -1.89
N GLU A 417 -29.75 0.41 -3.18
CA GLU A 417 -30.54 -0.75 -3.63
C GLU A 417 -29.91 -2.08 -3.15
N PHE A 418 -28.57 -2.15 -3.13
CA PHE A 418 -27.85 -3.28 -2.54
C PHE A 418 -28.19 -3.45 -1.05
N LYS A 419 -28.18 -2.37 -0.24
CA LYS A 419 -28.56 -2.43 1.18
C LYS A 419 -30.01 -2.90 1.37
N GLU A 420 -30.93 -2.43 0.55
CA GLU A 420 -32.34 -2.86 0.61
C GLU A 420 -32.51 -4.35 0.31
N LYS A 421 -31.83 -4.85 -0.73
CA LYS A 421 -31.86 -6.27 -1.09
C LYS A 421 -31.21 -7.14 -0.03
N LEU A 422 -30.08 -6.69 0.52
CA LEU A 422 -29.38 -7.36 1.60
C LEU A 422 -30.26 -7.45 2.87
N SER A 423 -30.95 -6.38 3.23
CA SER A 423 -31.93 -6.37 4.33
C SER A 423 -33.01 -7.43 4.12
N LYS A 424 -33.66 -7.44 2.94
CA LYS A 424 -34.68 -8.44 2.59
C LYS A 424 -34.14 -9.88 2.64
N ALA A 425 -32.91 -10.10 2.18
CA ALA A 425 -32.27 -11.41 2.20
C ALA A 425 -31.97 -11.88 3.64
N LEU A 426 -31.47 -10.99 4.50
CA LEU A 426 -31.19 -11.30 5.91
C LEU A 426 -32.46 -11.58 6.70
N SER A 427 -33.51 -10.77 6.53
CA SER A 427 -34.81 -11.00 7.20
C SER A 427 -35.44 -12.34 6.82
N ARG A 428 -35.24 -12.79 5.57
CA ARG A 428 -35.69 -14.12 5.12
C ARG A 428 -34.82 -15.25 5.68
N LYS A 429 -33.51 -15.05 5.73
CA LYS A 429 -32.54 -16.07 6.16
C LYS A 429 -32.57 -16.29 7.67
N VAL A 430 -32.86 -15.25 8.46
CA VAL A 430 -32.93 -15.33 9.92
C VAL A 430 -34.18 -14.62 10.44
N PRO A 431 -35.38 -15.22 10.31
CA PRO A 431 -36.66 -14.58 10.67
C PRO A 431 -36.81 -14.23 12.15
N LYS A 432 -35.96 -14.79 13.02
CA LYS A 432 -35.97 -14.59 14.48
C LYS A 432 -35.31 -13.27 14.91
N LEU A 433 -34.64 -12.55 14.00
CA LEU A 433 -33.98 -11.28 14.33
C LEU A 433 -34.97 -10.13 14.42
N SER A 434 -34.73 -9.23 15.38
CA SER A 434 -35.40 -7.93 15.42
C SER A 434 -34.96 -7.04 14.26
N THR A 435 -35.78 -6.04 13.92
CA THR A 435 -35.47 -5.07 12.86
C THR A 435 -34.12 -4.38 13.08
N SER A 436 -33.80 -3.98 14.33
CA SER A 436 -32.53 -3.32 14.66
C SER A 436 -31.32 -4.24 14.46
N GLN A 437 -31.44 -5.54 14.81
CA GLN A 437 -30.38 -6.52 14.56
C GLN A 437 -30.14 -6.74 13.06
N VAL A 438 -31.21 -6.77 12.26
CA VAL A 438 -31.08 -6.83 10.79
C VAL A 438 -30.37 -5.58 10.26
N GLU A 439 -30.75 -4.39 10.72
CA GLU A 439 -30.10 -3.13 10.31
C GLU A 439 -28.60 -3.10 10.63
N GLU A 440 -28.21 -3.54 11.84
CA GLU A 440 -26.80 -3.64 12.24
C GLU A 440 -26.03 -4.61 11.33
N MET A 441 -26.61 -5.78 11.03
CA MET A 441 -25.99 -6.75 10.13
C MET A 441 -25.89 -6.23 8.69
N VAL A 442 -26.90 -5.48 8.20
CA VAL A 442 -26.87 -4.83 6.90
C VAL A 442 -25.74 -3.82 6.85
N GLU A 443 -25.57 -3.00 7.90
CA GLU A 443 -24.48 -2.01 7.95
C GLU A 443 -23.11 -2.70 7.97
N ALA A 444 -22.91 -3.68 8.84
CA ALA A 444 -21.65 -4.42 8.92
C ALA A 444 -21.29 -5.10 7.59
N ARG A 445 -22.24 -5.78 6.95
CA ARG A 445 -22.02 -6.47 5.67
C ARG A 445 -21.84 -5.52 4.51
N SER A 446 -22.60 -4.42 4.45
CA SER A 446 -22.49 -3.46 3.35
C SER A 446 -21.20 -2.64 3.45
N SER A 447 -20.75 -2.33 4.67
CA SER A 447 -19.43 -1.75 4.94
C SER A 447 -18.31 -2.69 4.51
N LEU A 448 -18.40 -3.99 4.87
CA LEU A 448 -17.43 -5.00 4.43
C LEU A 448 -17.40 -5.12 2.91
N ALA A 449 -18.56 -5.20 2.26
CA ALA A 449 -18.65 -5.35 0.82
C ALA A 449 -18.07 -4.13 0.08
N SER A 450 -18.42 -2.92 0.51
CA SER A 450 -17.95 -1.68 -0.12
C SER A 450 -16.44 -1.48 -0.02
N THR A 451 -15.79 -2.10 0.96
CA THR A 451 -14.34 -2.04 1.14
C THR A 451 -13.62 -3.23 0.49
N CYS A 452 -14.15 -4.45 0.64
CA CYS A 452 -13.42 -5.69 0.39
C CYS A 452 -13.84 -6.47 -0.86
N CYS A 453 -14.95 -6.10 -1.52
CA CYS A 453 -15.33 -6.66 -2.82
C CYS A 453 -14.64 -5.95 -4.00
N LEU A 454 -13.87 -4.89 -3.75
CA LEU A 454 -13.14 -4.19 -4.79
C LEU A 454 -11.91 -4.98 -5.26
N ILE A 455 -11.60 -4.96 -6.55
CA ILE A 455 -10.38 -5.59 -7.12
C ILE A 455 -9.08 -5.06 -6.46
N ASN A 456 -9.15 -3.84 -5.94
CA ASN A 456 -8.08 -3.16 -5.25
C ASN A 456 -8.32 -3.00 -3.75
N ALA A 457 -9.11 -3.90 -3.15
CA ALA A 457 -9.38 -3.93 -1.72
C ALA A 457 -8.10 -3.75 -0.87
N PRO A 458 -8.17 -2.98 0.23
CA PRO A 458 -7.06 -2.75 1.16
C PRO A 458 -6.72 -4.08 1.83
N PRO A 459 -5.56 -4.67 1.50
CA PRO A 459 -5.48 -6.11 1.61
C PRO A 459 -5.03 -6.56 3.02
N VAL A 460 -4.50 -5.69 3.89
CA VAL A 460 -4.32 -5.97 5.34
C VAL A 460 -5.67 -5.94 6.06
N TYR A 461 -6.42 -4.84 5.93
CA TYR A 461 -7.75 -4.69 6.53
C TYR A 461 -8.71 -5.80 6.08
N CYS A 462 -8.81 -6.03 4.77
CA CYS A 462 -9.75 -7.02 4.25
C CYS A 462 -9.36 -8.44 4.61
N ARG A 463 -8.07 -8.75 4.79
CA ARG A 463 -7.65 -10.09 5.27
C ARG A 463 -8.22 -10.35 6.66
N GLU A 464 -8.08 -9.40 7.57
CA GLU A 464 -8.63 -9.53 8.93
C GLU A 464 -10.15 -9.66 8.90
N MET A 465 -10.83 -8.76 8.18
CA MET A 465 -12.29 -8.71 8.17
C MET A 465 -12.93 -9.90 7.46
N ILE A 466 -12.37 -10.35 6.33
CA ILE A 466 -12.84 -11.55 5.64
C ILE A 466 -12.56 -12.80 6.47
N ASN A 467 -11.43 -12.88 7.20
CA ASN A 467 -11.19 -13.99 8.12
C ASN A 467 -12.27 -14.05 9.21
N LYS A 468 -12.63 -12.91 9.81
CA LYS A 468 -13.76 -12.84 10.74
C LYS A 468 -15.07 -13.28 10.08
N PHE A 469 -15.37 -12.79 8.88
CA PHE A 469 -16.57 -13.20 8.13
C PHE A 469 -16.63 -14.71 7.86
N LEU A 470 -15.50 -15.31 7.47
CA LEU A 470 -15.42 -16.73 7.13
C LEU A 470 -15.45 -17.64 8.36
N ASN A 471 -14.88 -17.18 9.47
CA ASN A 471 -14.88 -17.92 10.74
C ASN A 471 -16.17 -17.71 11.54
N ASN A 472 -16.91 -16.65 11.26
CA ASN A 472 -18.23 -16.42 11.83
C ASN A 472 -19.22 -17.43 11.23
N ILE A 473 -19.38 -18.54 11.95
CA ILE A 473 -20.50 -19.50 11.81
C ILE A 473 -21.86 -18.80 12.11
N CYS A 474 -21.84 -17.55 12.60
CA CYS A 474 -22.95 -16.72 13.12
C CYS A 474 -24.09 -16.33 12.17
N LEU A 475 -24.31 -17.05 11.07
CA LEU A 475 -25.61 -17.10 10.39
C LEU A 475 -26.40 -18.37 10.70
N GLN A 476 -25.81 -19.35 11.36
CA GLN A 476 -26.47 -20.55 11.83
C GLN A 476 -26.66 -20.45 13.36
N GLU A 477 -27.83 -19.89 13.71
CA GLU A 477 -28.59 -20.00 14.97
C GLU A 477 -28.00 -19.64 16.35
N SER A 478 -26.69 -19.55 16.61
CA SER A 478 -26.22 -19.63 18.02
C SER A 478 -25.48 -18.43 18.66
N CYS A 479 -25.40 -17.23 18.06
CA CYS A 479 -24.53 -16.17 18.60
C CYS A 479 -25.20 -14.82 18.95
N LEU A 480 -26.50 -14.80 19.26
CA LEU A 480 -27.16 -13.58 19.80
C LEU A 480 -27.58 -13.71 21.26
N LEU A 481 -26.94 -14.63 21.98
CA LEU A 481 -27.00 -14.73 23.45
C LEU A 481 -25.57 -14.87 23.98
N GLN A 482 -24.74 -13.84 23.80
CA GLN A 482 -23.52 -13.64 24.59
C GLN A 482 -23.11 -12.17 24.57
#